data_AF-A0A409XVK2-F1
#
_entry.id   AF-A0A409XVK2-F1
#
_cell.length_a   1.000
_cell.length_b   1.000
_cell.length_c   1.000
_cell.angle_alpha   90.00
_cell.angle_beta   90.00
_cell.angle_gamma   90.00
#
_symmetry.space_group_name_H-M   'P 1'
#
loop_
_entity.id
_entity.type
_entity.pdbx_description
1 polymer ?
#
loop_
_entity_poly.entity_id
_entity_poly.type
_entity_poly.pdbx_seq_one_letter_code
_entity_poly.pdbx_strand_id
1 'polypeptide(L)'
;MNYLGDWDTVWPNRHRLRKYGSHAGLEKDVIKHLFDIYAAINKDASTDPAVKTSTSNRYKRMEDGDQDALCNWRMWREMSVREYEKEWERLNVKFDMCSGESEVGKESLDVALGNLESMSLMSEWDDVKLVKLEKWRLDKAVVHGTLVYLTRDIGCTITRYETYKFDKMKHVIFSQQDLHVSQFFVVLELPLGVLAHADHLQALTRNEHEENGGGVFGQDH
;
A
#
# COMPACT_ATOMS: atom_id res chain seq x y z
N MET A 1 9.37 9.40 -7.96
CA MET A 1 8.68 8.09 -7.90
C MET A 1 7.28 8.28 -7.37
N ASN A 2 6.29 7.61 -7.96
CA ASN A 2 4.97 7.43 -7.34
C ASN A 2 4.86 6.00 -6.78
N TYR A 3 4.36 5.83 -5.56
CA TYR A 3 4.17 4.53 -4.91
C TYR A 3 2.67 4.27 -4.72
N LEU A 4 2.14 3.35 -5.51
CA LEU A 4 0.72 3.03 -5.55
C LEU A 4 0.33 2.03 -4.45
N GLY A 5 -0.78 2.30 -3.77
CA GLY A 5 -1.51 1.33 -2.95
C GLY A 5 -2.28 0.34 -3.83
N ASP A 6 -1.54 -0.49 -4.58
CA ASP A 6 -2.09 -1.39 -5.58
C ASP A 6 -2.25 -2.84 -5.10
N TRP A 7 -2.03 -3.12 -3.80
CA TRP A 7 -1.98 -4.49 -3.28
C TRP A 7 -2.84 -4.70 -2.01
N ASP A 8 -4.14 -4.83 -2.24
CA ASP A 8 -5.15 -5.03 -1.19
C ASP A 8 -6.06 -6.23 -1.51
N THR A 9 -6.63 -6.80 -0.45
CA THR A 9 -7.57 -7.91 -0.38
C THR A 9 -8.85 -7.74 -1.22
N VAL A 10 -9.15 -6.52 -1.68
CA VAL A 10 -10.36 -6.20 -2.47
C VAL A 10 -10.18 -6.41 -3.97
N TRP A 11 -8.96 -6.18 -4.49
CA TRP A 11 -8.59 -6.34 -5.91
C TRP A 11 -8.73 -7.75 -6.51
N PRO A 12 -8.71 -8.88 -5.77
CA PRO A 12 -8.74 -10.18 -6.39
C PRO A 12 -10.05 -10.57 -7.10
N ASN A 13 -11.18 -9.86 -7.00
CA ASN A 13 -12.49 -10.51 -7.26
C ASN A 13 -13.01 -10.51 -8.73
N ARG A 14 -12.48 -11.39 -9.60
CA ARG A 14 -12.93 -11.59 -11.01
C ARG A 14 -14.43 -11.89 -11.15
N HIS A 15 -15.02 -12.67 -10.24
CA HIS A 15 -16.45 -13.01 -10.30
C HIS A 15 -17.35 -11.81 -10.05
N ARG A 16 -16.87 -10.81 -9.29
CA ARG A 16 -17.60 -9.58 -9.03
C ARG A 16 -17.37 -8.52 -10.10
N LEU A 17 -16.29 -8.61 -10.89
CA LEU A 17 -16.21 -7.91 -12.16
C LEU A 17 -17.34 -8.32 -13.11
N ARG A 18 -17.79 -9.58 -13.09
CA ARG A 18 -18.99 -9.98 -13.86
C ARG A 18 -20.29 -9.41 -13.28
N LYS A 19 -20.32 -9.13 -11.98
CA LYS A 19 -21.51 -8.62 -11.26
C LYS A 19 -21.63 -7.10 -11.35
N TYR A 20 -20.52 -6.38 -11.24
CA TYR A 20 -20.46 -4.92 -11.12
C TYR A 20 -19.66 -4.26 -12.24
N GLY A 21 -18.78 -5.00 -12.90
CA GLY A 21 -17.96 -4.50 -13.99
C GLY A 21 -18.68 -4.53 -15.34
N SER A 22 -18.39 -3.54 -16.17
CA SER A 22 -18.79 -3.52 -17.58
C SER A 22 -17.66 -2.93 -18.43
N HIS A 23 -17.52 -3.40 -19.67
CA HIS A 23 -16.52 -2.85 -20.59
C HIS A 23 -16.80 -1.37 -20.88
N ALA A 24 -18.08 -1.03 -21.11
CA ALA A 24 -18.51 0.35 -21.32
C ALA A 24 -18.19 1.27 -20.12
N GLY A 25 -18.28 0.76 -18.88
CA GLY A 25 -17.88 1.50 -17.68
C GLY A 25 -16.38 1.81 -17.66
N LEU A 26 -15.55 0.81 -17.99
CA LEU A 26 -14.10 0.98 -18.10
C LEU A 26 -13.69 1.91 -19.24
N GLU A 27 -14.38 1.90 -20.37
CA GLU A 27 -14.10 2.80 -21.50
C GLU A 27 -14.46 4.26 -21.19
N LYS A 28 -15.51 4.48 -20.39
CA LYS A 28 -15.99 5.82 -20.06
C LYS A 28 -15.11 6.51 -19.01
N ASP A 29 -14.88 5.82 -17.89
CA ASP A 29 -14.10 6.35 -16.76
C ASP A 29 -13.58 5.17 -15.93
N VAL A 30 -12.33 4.77 -16.22
CA VAL A 30 -11.66 3.66 -15.54
C VAL A 30 -11.62 3.87 -14.04
N ILE A 31 -11.18 5.05 -13.59
CA ILE A 31 -10.90 5.32 -12.18
C ILE A 31 -12.19 5.26 -11.38
N LYS A 32 -13.23 5.98 -11.84
CA LYS A 32 -14.52 5.99 -11.16
C LYS A 32 -15.17 4.60 -11.17
N HIS A 33 -15.12 3.90 -12.30
CA HIS A 33 -15.75 2.59 -12.42
C HIS A 33 -15.08 1.53 -11.54
N LEU A 34 -13.74 1.55 -11.45
CA LEU A 34 -13.00 0.69 -10.52
C LEU A 34 -13.30 1.04 -9.06
N PHE A 35 -13.43 2.33 -8.73
CA PHE A 35 -13.84 2.76 -7.39
C PHE A 35 -15.25 2.27 -7.03
N ASP A 36 -16.21 2.37 -7.94
CA ASP A 36 -17.57 1.90 -7.73
C ASP A 36 -17.60 0.38 -7.48
N ILE A 37 -16.78 -0.39 -8.22
CA ILE A 37 -16.61 -1.84 -7.98
C ILE A 37 -16.02 -2.09 -6.59
N TYR A 38 -14.97 -1.35 -6.21
CA TYR A 38 -14.32 -1.47 -4.90
C TYR A 38 -15.32 -1.24 -3.75
N ALA A 39 -16.08 -0.14 -3.83
CA ALA A 39 -17.10 0.19 -2.82
C ALA A 39 -18.20 -0.88 -2.73
N ALA A 40 -18.64 -1.43 -3.87
CA ALA A 40 -19.64 -2.50 -3.91
C ALA A 40 -19.12 -3.80 -3.27
N ILE A 41 -17.87 -4.18 -3.53
CA ILE A 41 -17.26 -5.38 -2.93
C ILE A 41 -17.14 -5.23 -1.42
N ASN A 42 -16.71 -4.07 -0.92
CA ASN A 42 -16.59 -3.83 0.51
C ASN A 42 -17.95 -3.84 1.22
N LYS A 43 -18.99 -3.31 0.58
CA LYS A 43 -20.36 -3.39 1.08
C LYS A 43 -20.87 -4.83 1.13
N ASP A 44 -20.58 -5.64 0.11
CA ASP A 44 -20.92 -7.06 0.13
C ASP A 44 -20.12 -7.81 1.21
N ALA A 45 -18.82 -7.50 1.38
CA ALA A 45 -17.96 -8.15 2.37
C ALA A 45 -18.34 -7.83 3.83
N SER A 46 -18.95 -6.67 4.09
CA SER A 46 -19.46 -6.32 5.43
C SER A 46 -20.78 -7.02 5.76
N THR A 47 -21.47 -7.54 4.75
CA THR A 47 -22.82 -8.12 4.89
C THR A 47 -22.88 -9.62 4.69
N ASP A 48 -21.96 -10.21 3.93
CA ASP A 48 -21.89 -11.64 3.66
C ASP A 48 -20.47 -12.19 3.92
N PRO A 49 -20.28 -12.99 4.98
CA PRO A 49 -19.00 -13.61 5.32
C PRO A 49 -18.39 -14.49 4.22
N ALA A 50 -19.21 -15.09 3.34
CA ALA A 50 -18.71 -15.88 2.22
C ALA A 50 -17.94 -15.02 1.23
N VAL A 51 -18.32 -13.74 1.10
CA VAL A 51 -17.59 -12.76 0.29
C VAL A 51 -16.22 -12.51 0.86
N LYS A 52 -16.13 -12.26 2.17
CA LYS A 52 -14.88 -12.05 2.89
C LYS A 52 -13.94 -13.24 2.74
N THR A 53 -14.44 -14.46 2.89
CA THR A 53 -13.63 -15.68 2.68
C THR A 53 -13.17 -15.81 1.23
N SER A 54 -14.04 -15.48 0.26
CA SER A 54 -13.69 -15.54 -1.16
C SER A 54 -12.61 -14.53 -1.57
N THR A 55 -12.65 -13.31 -1.01
CA THR A 55 -11.64 -12.25 -1.24
C THR A 55 -10.30 -12.66 -0.65
N SER A 56 -10.29 -13.13 0.60
CA SER A 56 -9.06 -13.58 1.27
C SER A 56 -8.40 -14.75 0.54
N ASN A 57 -9.18 -15.77 0.13
CA ASN A 57 -8.65 -16.92 -0.60
C ASN A 57 -8.00 -16.54 -1.94
N ARG A 58 -8.58 -15.56 -2.64
CA ARG A 58 -8.04 -15.14 -3.93
C ARG A 58 -6.89 -14.14 -3.80
N TYR A 59 -6.87 -13.33 -2.74
CA TYR A 59 -5.70 -12.54 -2.37
C TYR A 59 -4.49 -13.46 -2.10
N LYS A 60 -4.68 -14.53 -1.32
CA LYS A 60 -3.65 -15.56 -1.11
C LYS A 60 -3.14 -16.16 -2.43
N ARG A 61 -4.03 -16.46 -3.38
CA ARG A 61 -3.61 -16.92 -4.72
C ARG A 61 -2.77 -15.88 -5.48
N MET A 62 -3.06 -14.58 -5.33
CA MET A 62 -2.22 -13.53 -5.91
C MET A 62 -0.84 -13.51 -5.27
N GLU A 63 -0.75 -13.66 -3.94
CA GLU A 63 0.52 -13.78 -3.22
C GLU A 63 1.31 -15.03 -3.62
N ASP A 64 0.62 -16.14 -3.89
CA ASP A 64 1.20 -17.39 -4.38
C ASP A 64 1.61 -17.33 -5.88
N GLY A 65 1.40 -16.20 -6.57
CA GLY A 65 1.82 -16.00 -7.96
C GLY A 65 0.89 -16.60 -9.02
N ASP A 66 -0.35 -16.91 -8.66
CA ASP A 66 -1.35 -17.47 -9.57
C ASP A 66 -1.68 -16.49 -10.71
N GLN A 67 -1.37 -16.89 -11.95
CA GLN A 67 -1.52 -16.03 -13.13
C GLN A 67 -2.98 -15.65 -13.42
N ASP A 68 -3.94 -16.53 -13.12
CA ASP A 68 -5.37 -16.24 -13.27
C ASP A 68 -5.86 -15.25 -12.21
N ALA A 69 -5.25 -15.27 -11.03
CA ALA A 69 -5.50 -14.30 -9.98
C ALA A 69 -4.97 -12.91 -10.38
N LEU A 70 -3.73 -12.87 -10.88
CA LEU A 70 -3.00 -11.64 -11.22
C LEU A 70 -3.46 -10.97 -12.52
N CYS A 71 -4.04 -11.72 -13.47
CA CYS A 71 -4.38 -11.19 -14.79
C CYS A 71 -5.27 -9.94 -14.75
N ASN A 72 -6.36 -9.96 -13.98
CA ASN A 72 -7.27 -8.80 -13.92
C ASN A 72 -6.66 -7.65 -13.14
N TRP A 73 -5.94 -7.96 -12.06
CA TRP A 73 -5.24 -6.96 -11.27
C TRP A 73 -4.24 -6.18 -12.12
N ARG A 74 -3.40 -6.87 -12.92
CA ARG A 74 -2.45 -6.22 -13.85
C ARG A 74 -3.16 -5.32 -14.84
N MET A 75 -4.23 -5.81 -15.45
CA MET A 75 -5.02 -5.03 -16.40
C MET A 75 -5.58 -3.75 -15.77
N TRP A 76 -6.12 -3.82 -14.55
CA TRP A 76 -6.65 -2.64 -13.87
C TRP A 76 -5.56 -1.68 -13.44
N ARG A 77 -4.45 -2.19 -12.91
CA ARG A 77 -3.28 -1.37 -12.59
C ARG A 77 -2.81 -0.60 -13.82
N GLU A 78 -2.65 -1.27 -14.95
CA GLU A 78 -2.24 -0.64 -16.22
C GLU A 78 -3.23 0.42 -16.69
N MET A 79 -4.54 0.14 -16.63
CA MET A 79 -5.56 1.12 -17.01
C MET A 79 -5.55 2.34 -16.07
N SER A 80 -5.47 2.13 -14.76
CA SER A 80 -5.43 3.20 -13.77
C SER A 80 -4.18 4.06 -13.91
N VAL A 81 -3.01 3.45 -14.11
CA VAL A 81 -1.75 4.19 -14.34
C VAL A 81 -1.86 5.09 -15.56
N ARG A 82 -2.44 4.62 -16.67
CA ARG A 82 -2.63 5.45 -17.87
C ARG A 82 -3.55 6.65 -17.63
N GLU A 83 -4.61 6.50 -16.84
CA GLU A 83 -5.46 7.64 -16.49
C GLU A 83 -4.75 8.60 -15.53
N TYR A 84 -3.99 8.09 -14.55
CA TYR A 84 -3.20 8.95 -13.68
C TYR A 84 -2.10 9.70 -14.42
N GLU A 85 -1.46 9.09 -15.43
CA GLU A 85 -0.46 9.77 -16.27
C GLU A 85 -1.03 11.02 -16.96
N LYS A 86 -2.27 10.97 -17.43
CA LYS A 86 -2.96 12.13 -18.02
C LYS A 86 -3.16 13.25 -16.99
N GLU A 87 -3.60 12.89 -15.78
CA GLU A 87 -3.79 13.87 -14.70
C GLU A 87 -2.46 14.47 -14.22
N TRP A 88 -1.42 13.66 -14.11
CA TRP A 88 -0.08 14.16 -13.76
C TRP A 88 0.45 15.10 -14.85
N GLU A 89 0.28 14.78 -16.13
CA GLU A 89 0.65 15.65 -17.24
C GLU A 89 -0.11 17.00 -17.19
N ARG A 90 -1.42 16.98 -16.91
CA ARG A 90 -2.22 18.19 -16.72
C ARG A 90 -1.71 19.07 -15.59
N LEU A 91 -1.21 18.46 -14.52
CA LEU A 91 -0.61 19.15 -13.37
C LEU A 91 0.88 19.49 -13.58
N ASN A 92 1.42 19.23 -14.78
CA ASN A 92 2.83 19.41 -15.12
C ASN A 92 3.78 18.63 -14.18
N VAL A 93 3.34 17.44 -13.76
CA VAL A 93 4.08 16.49 -12.93
C VAL A 93 4.50 15.31 -13.80
N LYS A 94 5.78 14.94 -13.71
CA LYS A 94 6.32 13.74 -14.35
C LYS A 94 7.02 12.88 -13.31
N PHE A 95 6.62 11.62 -13.20
CA PHE A 95 7.32 10.64 -12.37
C PHE A 95 8.31 9.85 -13.22
N ASP A 96 9.53 9.67 -12.72
CA ASP A 96 10.52 8.80 -13.39
C ASP A 96 10.15 7.32 -13.32
N MET A 97 9.39 6.94 -12.29
CA MET A 97 8.94 5.57 -12.06
C MET A 97 7.62 5.58 -11.29
N CYS A 98 6.73 4.67 -11.69
CA CYS A 98 5.53 4.29 -10.97
C CYS A 98 5.74 2.89 -10.39
N SER A 99 5.88 2.81 -9.07
CA SER A 99 6.06 1.59 -8.28
C SER A 99 4.80 1.34 -7.44
N GLY A 100 4.71 0.21 -6.76
CA GLY A 100 3.57 -0.09 -5.89
C GLY A 100 3.88 -1.11 -4.81
N GLU A 101 2.94 -1.26 -3.88
CA GLU A 101 2.99 -2.29 -2.85
C GLU A 101 3.17 -3.69 -3.43
N SER A 102 2.60 -3.93 -4.61
CA SER A 102 2.67 -5.18 -5.36
C SER A 102 4.09 -5.61 -5.79
N GLU A 103 5.01 -4.66 -5.89
CA GLU A 103 6.40 -4.91 -6.31
C GLU A 103 7.28 -5.34 -5.14
N VAL A 104 6.78 -5.23 -3.90
CA VAL A 104 7.50 -5.71 -2.72
C VAL A 104 7.36 -7.23 -2.64
N GLY A 105 8.43 -7.89 -3.09
CA GLY A 105 8.53 -9.34 -3.11
C GLY A 105 8.61 -9.97 -1.72
N LYS A 106 8.33 -11.28 -1.67
CA LYS A 106 8.39 -12.07 -0.43
C LYS A 106 9.76 -12.01 0.25
N GLU A 107 10.84 -12.01 -0.53
CA GLU A 107 12.21 -11.89 0.00
C GLU A 107 12.41 -10.60 0.80
N SER A 108 11.98 -9.45 0.28
CA SER A 108 12.07 -8.16 0.99
C SER A 108 11.24 -8.16 2.27
N LEU A 109 10.09 -8.84 2.28
CA LEU A 109 9.25 -8.99 3.47
C LEU A 109 9.91 -9.91 4.51
N ASP A 110 10.49 -11.03 4.07
CA ASP A 110 11.19 -11.98 4.93
C ASP A 110 12.43 -11.34 5.57
N VAL A 111 13.20 -10.54 4.81
CA VAL A 111 14.32 -9.75 5.33
C VAL A 111 13.86 -8.72 6.36
N ALA A 112 12.80 -7.96 6.05
CA ALA A 112 12.25 -6.99 6.99
C ALA A 112 11.76 -7.66 8.28
N LEU A 113 11.06 -8.79 8.18
CA LEU A 113 10.56 -9.54 9.32
C LEU A 113 11.71 -10.16 10.14
N GLY A 114 12.70 -10.77 9.50
CA GLY A 114 13.86 -11.35 10.19
C GLY A 114 14.66 -10.30 10.96
N ASN A 115 14.82 -9.10 10.38
CA ASN A 115 15.45 -7.97 11.07
C ASN A 115 14.63 -7.54 12.29
N LEU A 116 13.31 -7.45 12.18
CA LEU A 116 12.42 -7.14 13.30
C LEU A 116 12.45 -8.20 14.39
N GLU A 117 12.49 -9.48 14.03
CA GLU A 117 12.58 -10.62 14.96
C GLU A 117 13.89 -10.66 15.73
N SER A 118 14.99 -10.20 15.12
CA SER A 118 16.27 -10.05 15.82
C SER A 118 16.21 -8.98 16.93
N MET A 119 15.20 -8.10 16.91
CA MET A 119 15.00 -7.09 17.93
C MET A 119 14.29 -7.69 19.15
N SER A 120 14.79 -7.40 20.34
CA SER A 120 14.12 -7.76 21.61
C SER A 120 12.88 -6.91 21.91
N LEU A 121 12.18 -6.43 20.88
CA LEU A 121 10.99 -5.57 20.94
C LEU A 121 9.73 -6.28 20.40
N MET A 122 9.86 -7.50 19.89
CA MET A 122 8.72 -8.24 19.38
C MET A 122 7.79 -8.74 20.49
N SER A 123 6.50 -8.79 20.18
CA SER A 123 5.49 -9.50 20.95
C SER A 123 4.51 -10.17 20.03
N GLU A 124 3.91 -11.25 20.51
CA GLU A 124 2.94 -12.04 19.75
C GLU A 124 1.61 -12.06 20.49
N TRP A 125 0.53 -11.91 19.73
CA TRP A 125 -0.84 -11.98 20.24
C TRP A 125 -1.75 -12.54 19.16
N ASP A 126 -2.35 -13.71 19.40
CA ASP A 126 -3.31 -14.36 18.47
C ASP A 126 -2.75 -14.51 17.03
N ASP A 127 -1.55 -15.08 16.91
CA ASP A 127 -0.78 -15.24 15.65
C ASP A 127 -0.38 -13.91 14.95
N VAL A 128 -0.65 -12.75 15.58
CA VAL A 128 -0.21 -11.42 15.13
C VAL A 128 1.10 -11.07 15.81
N LYS A 129 2.12 -10.74 15.01
CA LYS A 129 3.39 -10.21 15.55
C LYS A 129 3.35 -8.68 15.58
N LEU A 130 3.79 -8.13 16.71
CA LEU A 130 3.74 -6.71 17.04
C LEU A 130 5.12 -6.23 17.47
N VAL A 131 5.51 -5.02 17.05
CA VAL A 131 6.68 -4.32 17.59
C VAL A 131 6.23 -3.39 18.71
N LYS A 132 6.88 -3.52 19.87
CA LYS A 132 6.68 -2.67 21.05
C LYS A 132 7.44 -1.35 20.90
N LEU A 133 6.71 -0.26 20.67
CA LEU A 133 7.28 1.08 20.51
C LEU A 133 6.87 2.02 21.65
N GLU A 134 6.41 1.49 22.79
CA GLU A 134 5.94 2.29 23.93
C GLU A 134 7.06 3.17 24.51
N LYS A 135 8.33 2.78 24.39
CA LYS A 135 9.50 3.60 24.78
C LYS A 135 9.56 4.93 24.01
N TRP A 136 9.01 4.98 22.80
CA TRP A 136 8.93 6.16 21.95
C TRP A 136 7.55 6.83 21.97
N ARG A 137 6.63 6.37 22.84
CA ARG A 137 5.24 6.84 22.92
C ARG A 137 4.42 6.56 21.63
N LEU A 138 4.74 5.48 20.92
CA LEU A 138 4.11 5.11 19.63
C LEU A 138 3.28 3.82 19.71
N ASP A 139 2.86 3.42 20.91
CA ASP A 139 2.10 2.18 21.16
C ASP A 139 2.72 0.94 20.49
N LYS A 140 1.91 -0.02 20.05
CA LYS A 140 2.36 -1.24 19.34
C LYS A 140 2.04 -1.12 17.86
N ALA A 141 2.97 -1.56 17.02
CA ALA A 141 2.78 -1.60 15.58
C ALA A 141 2.63 -3.05 15.08
N VAL A 142 1.70 -3.30 14.16
CA VAL A 142 1.48 -4.64 13.57
C VAL A 142 2.50 -4.88 12.46
N VAL A 143 3.22 -6.00 12.55
CA VAL A 143 4.29 -6.36 11.58
C VAL A 143 4.11 -7.74 10.95
N HIS A 144 3.14 -8.53 11.42
CA HIS A 144 2.77 -9.80 10.80
C HIS A 144 1.28 -10.08 11.08
N GLY A 145 0.50 -10.35 10.03
CA GLY A 145 -0.96 -10.55 10.10
C GLY A 145 -1.65 -10.27 8.76
N THR A 146 -2.94 -9.94 8.77
CA THR A 146 -3.77 -9.73 7.57
C THR A 146 -3.46 -8.45 6.79
N LEU A 147 -2.82 -7.47 7.42
CA LEU A 147 -2.48 -6.16 6.84
C LEU A 147 -1.05 -5.81 7.26
N VAL A 148 -0.10 -5.89 6.33
CA VAL A 148 1.35 -5.82 6.63
C VAL A 148 2.00 -4.56 6.05
N TYR A 149 1.31 -3.42 6.12
CA TYR A 149 1.78 -2.15 5.55
C TYR A 149 3.16 -1.74 6.10
N LEU A 150 3.37 -1.85 7.42
CA LEU A 150 4.64 -1.47 8.04
C LEU A 150 5.82 -2.32 7.53
N THR A 151 5.70 -3.65 7.56
CA THR A 151 6.76 -4.55 7.06
C THR A 151 7.00 -4.37 5.56
N ARG A 152 5.93 -4.08 4.80
CA ARG A 152 6.04 -3.79 3.37
C ARG A 152 6.79 -2.49 3.10
N ASP A 153 6.48 -1.42 3.82
CA ASP A 153 7.18 -0.14 3.69
C ASP A 153 8.65 -0.26 4.11
N ILE A 154 8.93 -1.02 5.15
CA ILE A 154 10.30 -1.36 5.59
C ILE A 154 11.04 -2.10 4.46
N GLY A 155 10.48 -3.21 3.97
CA GLY A 155 11.07 -4.00 2.89
C GLY A 155 11.27 -3.19 1.60
N CYS A 156 10.32 -2.32 1.27
CA CYS A 156 10.41 -1.40 0.14
C CYS A 156 11.57 -0.42 0.30
N THR A 157 11.75 0.13 1.50
CA THR A 157 12.82 1.10 1.79
C THR A 157 14.20 0.47 1.71
N ILE A 158 14.38 -0.76 2.24
CA ILE A 158 15.61 -1.55 2.05
C ILE A 158 15.92 -1.71 0.57
N THR A 159 14.95 -2.24 -0.18
CA THR A 159 15.11 -2.58 -1.59
C THR A 159 15.46 -1.33 -2.42
N ARG A 160 14.81 -0.20 -2.12
CA ARG A 160 15.12 1.10 -2.74
C ARG A 160 16.53 1.56 -2.41
N TYR A 161 16.97 1.44 -1.16
CA TYR A 161 18.32 1.83 -0.80
C TYR A 161 19.37 0.91 -1.46
N GLU A 162 19.11 -0.40 -1.54
CA GLU A 162 19.98 -1.34 -2.24
C GLU A 162 20.09 -1.03 -3.74
N THR A 163 18.97 -0.66 -4.36
CA THR A 163 18.90 -0.34 -5.79
C THR A 163 19.54 1.01 -6.14
N TYR A 164 19.21 2.06 -5.38
CA TYR A 164 19.55 3.43 -5.75
C TYR A 164 20.71 4.01 -4.95
N LYS A 165 21.05 3.44 -3.79
CA LYS A 165 22.07 3.95 -2.86
C LYS A 165 21.93 5.46 -2.64
N PHE A 166 20.69 5.90 -2.40
CA PHE A 166 20.33 7.31 -2.35
C PHE A 166 20.99 8.03 -1.16
N ASP A 167 21.35 9.30 -1.35
CA ASP A 167 21.78 10.17 -0.25
C ASP A 167 20.61 10.73 0.56
N LYS A 168 19.43 10.88 -0.05
CA LYS A 168 18.21 11.33 0.64
C LYS A 168 16.97 10.73 0.00
N MET A 169 16.00 10.34 0.82
CA MET A 169 14.68 9.90 0.39
C MET A 169 13.60 10.62 1.21
N LYS A 170 12.71 11.34 0.51
CA LYS A 170 11.62 12.09 1.11
C LYS A 170 10.29 11.38 0.87
N HIS A 171 9.55 11.10 1.95
CA HIS A 171 8.21 10.58 1.94
C HIS A 171 7.23 11.75 2.03
N VAL A 172 6.47 12.00 0.95
CA VAL A 172 5.43 13.02 0.94
C VAL A 172 4.09 12.33 1.16
N ILE A 173 3.47 12.58 2.30
CA ILE A 173 2.32 11.82 2.82
C ILE A 173 1.31 12.76 3.48
N PHE A 174 0.09 12.27 3.70
CA PHE A 174 -0.93 13.02 4.44
C PHE A 174 -0.77 12.82 5.95
N SER A 175 -1.12 13.86 6.72
CA SER A 175 -0.98 13.85 8.19
C SER A 175 -1.88 12.83 8.89
N GLN A 176 -2.93 12.34 8.24
CA GLN A 176 -3.74 11.23 8.75
C GLN A 176 -2.92 9.94 8.98
N GLN A 177 -1.70 9.84 8.41
CA GLN A 177 -0.80 8.70 8.57
C GLN A 177 0.36 8.96 9.55
N ASP A 178 0.32 10.05 10.33
CA ASP A 178 1.43 10.46 11.20
C ASP A 178 1.88 9.35 12.18
N LEU A 179 0.93 8.59 12.75
CA LEU A 179 1.26 7.48 13.66
C LEU A 179 2.03 6.37 12.95
N HIS A 180 1.50 5.88 11.82
CA HIS A 180 2.15 4.83 11.00
C HIS A 180 3.56 5.25 10.60
N VAL A 181 3.70 6.49 10.17
CA VAL A 181 4.97 7.01 9.66
C VAL A 181 5.95 7.18 10.82
N SER A 182 5.51 7.69 11.96
CA SER A 182 6.36 7.77 13.16
C SER A 182 6.84 6.38 13.58
N GLN A 183 5.96 5.37 13.57
CA GLN A 183 6.33 3.98 13.85
C GLN A 183 7.36 3.45 12.85
N PHE A 184 7.13 3.70 11.56
CA PHE A 184 8.04 3.33 10.46
C PHE A 184 9.44 3.94 10.62
N PHE A 185 9.53 5.24 10.87
CA PHE A 185 10.82 5.92 11.05
C PHE A 185 11.56 5.41 12.28
N VAL A 186 10.87 5.28 13.43
CA VAL A 186 11.50 4.74 14.65
C VAL A 186 12.03 3.33 14.41
N VAL A 187 11.27 2.47 13.74
CA VAL A 187 11.72 1.10 13.43
C VAL A 187 12.97 1.09 12.55
N LEU A 188 13.07 1.99 11.57
CA LEU A 188 14.24 2.11 10.71
C LEU A 188 15.48 2.66 11.43
N GLU A 189 15.30 3.54 12.42
CA GLU A 189 16.38 4.14 13.22
C GLU A 189 16.97 3.22 14.29
N LEU A 190 16.30 2.10 14.62
CA LEU A 190 16.77 1.23 15.70
C LEU A 190 18.18 0.67 15.41
N PRO A 191 19.02 0.43 16.43
CA PRO A 191 20.43 0.03 16.26
C PRO A 191 20.67 -1.34 15.60
N LEU A 192 19.63 -2.17 15.50
CA LEU A 192 19.61 -3.42 14.73
C LEU A 192 19.06 -3.20 13.31
N GLY A 193 18.88 -1.95 12.92
CA GLY A 193 18.03 -1.49 11.84
C GLY A 193 18.55 -1.95 10.49
N VAL A 194 17.76 -2.83 9.89
CA VAL A 194 17.26 -2.82 8.52
C VAL A 194 17.95 -1.89 7.51
N LEU A 195 18.20 -0.63 7.88
CA LEU A 195 19.07 0.32 7.20
C LEU A 195 19.96 1.05 8.22
N ALA A 196 21.27 0.84 8.17
CA ALA A 196 22.27 1.61 8.95
C ALA A 196 22.32 3.12 8.60
N HIS A 197 21.40 3.59 7.77
CA HIS A 197 21.37 4.84 7.03
C HIS A 197 20.00 5.54 7.17
N ALA A 198 19.34 5.39 8.32
CA ALA A 198 18.04 6.04 8.57
C ALA A 198 18.12 7.59 8.48
N ASP A 199 19.30 8.18 8.73
CA ASP A 199 19.57 9.62 8.60
C ASP A 199 19.30 10.19 7.19
N HIS A 200 19.21 9.33 6.18
CA HIS A 200 18.91 9.70 4.81
C HIS A 200 17.40 9.86 4.55
N LEU A 201 16.54 9.53 5.51
CA LEU A 201 15.08 9.52 5.34
C LEU A 201 14.43 10.78 5.96
N GLN A 202 13.40 11.29 5.28
CA GLN A 202 12.60 12.41 5.79
C GLN A 202 11.12 12.22 5.45
N ALA A 203 10.22 12.51 6.39
CA ALA A 203 8.78 12.66 6.11
C ALA A 203 8.40 14.13 5.92
N LEU A 204 7.52 14.40 4.96
CA LEU A 204 6.85 15.67 4.74
C LEU A 204 5.35 15.42 4.80
N THR A 205 4.70 15.93 5.84
CA THR A 205 3.26 15.74 6.08
C THR A 205 2.48 16.95 5.56
N ARG A 206 1.33 16.70 4.92
CA ARG A 206 0.39 17.75 4.49
C ARG A 206 -0.98 17.59 5.16
N ASN A 207 -1.56 18.71 5.59
CA ASN A 207 -2.91 18.78 6.17
C ASN A 207 -3.95 19.08 5.08
N GLU A 208 -5.15 18.52 5.19
CA GLU A 208 -6.27 18.79 4.26
C GLU A 208 -6.96 20.14 4.46
N HIS A 209 -6.68 20.87 5.55
CA HIS A 209 -7.38 22.11 5.86
C HIS A 209 -6.65 23.36 5.33
N GLU A 210 -6.89 23.65 4.05
CA GLU A 210 -7.04 25.01 3.49
C GLU A 210 -7.45 24.89 2.01
N GLU A 211 -8.66 24.35 1.73
CA GLU A 211 -9.55 24.78 0.64
C GLU A 211 -10.87 24.01 0.75
N ASN A 212 -11.98 24.76 0.78
CA ASN A 212 -13.33 24.25 1.00
C ASN A 212 -13.80 23.36 -0.16
N GLY A 213 -14.35 22.17 0.16
CA GLY A 213 -15.18 21.39 -0.76
C GLY A 213 -14.77 19.93 -0.78
N GLY A 214 -15.67 19.05 -0.32
CA GLY A 214 -15.40 17.62 -0.12
C GLY A 214 -14.76 16.94 -1.34
N GLY A 215 -13.81 16.04 -1.07
CA GLY A 215 -13.12 15.16 -2.02
C GLY A 215 -13.49 15.36 -3.48
N VAL A 216 -12.99 16.46 -4.06
CA VAL A 216 -13.13 16.73 -5.49
C VAL A 216 -12.08 15.87 -6.17
N PHE A 217 -12.49 14.72 -6.68
CA PHE A 217 -11.78 14.11 -7.80
C PHE A 217 -11.74 15.17 -8.90
N GLY A 218 -10.53 15.62 -9.23
CA GLY A 218 -10.31 16.70 -10.19
C GLY A 218 -10.83 16.33 -11.58
N GLN A 219 -12.10 16.59 -11.82
CA GLN A 219 -12.68 16.83 -13.13
C GLN A 219 -13.62 18.02 -13.00
N ASP A 220 -13.04 19.21 -13.09
CA ASP A 220 -13.74 20.40 -13.52
C ASP A 220 -12.96 20.97 -14.69
N HIS A 221 -13.46 20.72 -15.91
CA HIS A 221 -13.57 21.63 -17.05
C HIS A 221 -14.33 20.94 -18.20
#